data_AF-A0A2N1TWN2-F1
#
_entry.id   AF-A0A2N1TWN2-F1
#
_cell.length_a   1.000
_cell.length_b   1.000
_cell.length_c   1.000
_cell.angle_alpha   90.00
_cell.angle_beta   90.00
_cell.angle_gamma   90.00
#
_symmetry.space_group_name_H-M   'P 1'
#
loop_
_entity.id
_entity.type
_entity.pdbx_description
1 polymer ?
#
loop_
_entity_poly.entity_id
_entity_poly.type
_entity_poly.pdbx_seq_one_letter_code
_entity_poly.pdbx_strand_id
1 'polypeptide(L)' 'MLGFLGPNWAGKTTTIRMLTLGSRPTVGTIRIEGRDVGSSSLWYKCRFGYAPAETFLHELITGREFP' A
#
# COMPACT_ATOMS: atom_id res chain seq x y z
N MET A 1 5.50 11.46 -11.30
CA MET A 1 4.76 10.18 -11.32
C MET A 1 5.78 9.05 -11.46
N LEU A 2 5.71 8.02 -10.62
CA LEU A 2 6.64 6.87 -10.61
C LEU A 2 5.85 5.60 -10.94
N GLY A 3 6.44 4.66 -11.68
CA GLY A 3 5.84 3.37 -11.99
C GLY A 3 6.85 2.22 -11.90
N PHE A 4 6.39 1.05 -11.43
CA PHE A 4 7.16 -0.19 -11.44
C PHE A 4 6.84 -0.96 -12.72
N LEU A 5 7.83 -1.13 -13.61
CA LEU A 5 7.68 -1.86 -14.87
C LEU A 5 8.58 -3.10 -14.89
N GLY A 6 8.07 -4.20 -15.43
CA GLY A 6 8.79 -5.47 -15.55
C GLY A 6 7.84 -6.63 -15.88
N PRO A 7 8.35 -7.82 -16.21
CA PRO A 7 7.52 -8.99 -16.48
C PRO A 7 6.73 -9.44 -15.23
N ASN A 8 5.73 -10.30 -15.43
CA ASN A 8 5.10 -11.00 -14.30
C ASN A 8 6.19 -11.69 -13.46
N TRP A 9 5.96 -11.80 -12.15
CA TRP A 9 6.94 -12.33 -11.19
C TRP A 9 8.20 -11.48 -10.94
N ALA A 10 8.36 -10.32 -11.57
CA ALA A 10 9.46 -9.39 -11.27
C ALA A 10 9.37 -8.71 -9.88
N GLY A 11 8.40 -9.10 -9.03
CA GLY A 11 8.24 -8.56 -7.68
C GLY A 11 7.39 -7.30 -7.55
N LYS A 12 6.87 -6.72 -8.65
CA LYS A 12 6.06 -5.47 -8.64
C LYS A 12 4.94 -5.48 -7.60
N THR A 13 4.08 -6.49 -7.64
CA THR A 13 2.94 -6.62 -6.70
C THR A 13 3.42 -6.79 -5.26
N THR A 14 4.51 -7.53 -5.06
CA THR A 14 5.13 -7.71 -3.75
C THR A 14 5.67 -6.38 -3.22
N THR A 15 6.31 -5.57 -4.06
CA THR A 15 6.79 -4.23 -3.69
C THR A 15 5.64 -3.30 -3.34
N ILE A 16 4.57 -3.28 -4.14
CA ILE A 16 3.37 -2.49 -3.86
C ILE A 16 2.77 -2.92 -2.51
N ARG A 17 2.66 -4.23 -2.24
CA ARG A 17 2.18 -4.74 -0.94
C ARG A 17 3.03 -4.29 0.24
N MET A 18 4.35 -4.21 0.09
CA MET A 18 5.21 -3.70 1.16
C MET A 18 4.99 -2.20 1.39
N LEU A 19 4.86 -1.41 0.31
CA LEU A 19 4.54 0.01 0.41
C LEU A 19 3.16 0.24 1.03
N THR A 20 2.18 -0.63 0.80
CA THR A 20 0.82 -0.49 1.34
C THR A 20 0.65 -1.11 2.72
N LEU A 21 1.75 -1.53 3.37
CA LEU A 21 1.75 -2.24 4.65
C LEU A 21 1.01 -3.60 4.64
N GLY A 22 0.75 -4.17 3.46
CA GLY A 22 0.19 -5.52 3.32
C GLY A 22 1.19 -6.64 3.59
N SER A 23 2.50 -6.35 3.53
CA SER A 23 3.57 -7.27 3.93
C SER A 23 4.78 -6.50 4.47
N ARG A 24 5.61 -7.15 5.31
CA ARG A 24 6.88 -6.60 5.75
C ARG A 24 8.00 -6.98 4.77
N PRO A 25 8.98 -6.09 4.52
CA PRO A 25 10.19 -6.48 3.82
C PRO A 25 10.92 -7.55 4.64
N THR A 26 11.43 -8.58 3.97
CA THR A 26 12.25 -9.62 4.61
C THR A 26 13.57 -9.04 5.12
N VAL A 27 14.14 -8.10 4.36
CA VAL A 27 15.37 -7.37 4.66
C VAL A 27 15.24 -5.92 4.19
N GLY A 28 15.98 -5.01 4.83
CA GLY A 28 15.98 -3.59 4.49
C GLY A 28 14.85 -2.81 5.17
N THR A 29 14.69 -1.55 4.75
CA THR A 29 13.79 -0.59 5.41
C THR A 29 13.07 0.28 4.38
N ILE A 30 11.81 0.60 4.67
CA ILE A 30 11.02 1.55 3.88
C ILE A 30 10.88 2.83 4.70
N ARG A 31 11.31 3.96 4.11
CA ARG A 31 11.19 5.28 4.73
C ARG A 31 10.37 6.22 3.85
N ILE A 32 9.46 6.95 4.47
CA ILE A 32 8.64 7.98 3.83
C ILE A 32 8.79 9.25 4.67
N GLU A 33 9.14 10.35 4.02
CA GLU A 33 9.48 11.62 4.68
C GLU A 33 10.51 11.45 5.83
N GLY A 34 11.50 10.58 5.60
CA GLY A 34 12.56 10.29 6.57
C GLY A 34 12.14 9.38 7.73
N ARG A 35 10.87 8.97 7.84
CA ARG A 35 10.37 8.10 8.92
C ARG A 35 10.25 6.66 8.47
N ASP A 36 10.60 5.74 9.35
CA ASP A 36 10.38 4.30 9.14
C ASP A 36 8.88 3.98 9.15
N VAL A 37 8.43 3.37 8.06
CA VAL A 37 7.00 3.05 7.84
C VAL A 37 6.52 1.89 8.72
N GLY A 38 7.42 0.97 9.10
CA GLY A 38 7.12 -0.17 9.96
C GLY A 38 6.85 0.22 11.42
N SER A 39 7.56 1.22 11.95
CA SER A 39 7.38 1.71 13.33
C SER A 39 6.27 2.77 13.48
N SER A 40 5.82 3.37 12.39
CA SER A 40 4.88 4.51 12.40
C SER A 40 3.67 4.31 11.48
N SER A 41 3.07 3.12 11.56
CA SER A 41 2.03 2.67 10.63
C SER A 41 0.77 3.57 10.60
N LEU A 42 0.32 4.12 11.74
CA LEU A 42 -0.82 5.03 11.81
C LEU A 42 -0.56 6.36 11.09
N TRP A 43 0.57 7.01 11.41
CA TRP A 43 1.02 8.23 10.74
C TRP A 43 1.13 8.03 9.23
N TYR A 44 1.64 6.88 8.80
CA TYR A 44 1.79 6.54 7.39
C TYR A 44 0.44 6.31 6.70
N LYS A 45 -0.46 5.53 7.31
CA LYS A 45 -1.79 5.24 6.76
C LYS A 45 -2.65 6.49 6.59
N CYS A 46 -2.49 7.50 7.45
CA CYS A 46 -3.18 8.79 7.30
C CYS A 46 -2.68 9.64 6.11
N ARG A 47 -1.52 9.30 5.52
CA ARG A 47 -0.89 10.06 4.43
C ARG A 47 -0.85 9.31 3.11
N PHE A 48 -0.94 7.98 3.16
CA PHE A 48 -0.79 7.11 2.01
C PHE A 48 -2.12 6.45 1.64
N GLY A 49 -2.68 6.85 0.49
CA GLY A 49 -3.84 6.19 -0.11
C GLY A 49 -3.43 5.07 -1.05
N TYR A 50 -4.17 3.96 -1.03
CA TYR A 50 -3.97 2.83 -1.93
C TYR A 50 -5.29 2.41 -2.58
N ALA A 51 -5.31 2.39 -3.91
CA ALA A 51 -6.40 1.84 -4.71
C ALA A 51 -5.94 0.48 -5.26
N PRO A 52 -6.50 -0.65 -4.79
CA PRO A 52 -6.19 -1.96 -5.33
C PRO A 52 -6.77 -2.12 -6.75
N ALA A 53 -6.17 -3.02 -7.54
CA ALA A 53 -6.67 -3.35 -8.87
C ALA A 53 -8.07 -3.98 -8.84
N GLU A 54 -8.34 -4.79 -7.81
CA GLU A 54 -9.68 -5.31 -7.49
C GLU A 54 -10.19 -4.62 -6.23
N THR A 55 -11.35 -3.97 -6.32
CA THR A 55 -12.00 -3.29 -5.20
C THR A 55 -13.06 -4.19 -4.58
N PHE A 56 -12.96 -4.44 -3.27
CA PHE A 56 -14.01 -5.11 -2.50
C PHE A 56 -14.92 -4.05 -1.90
N LEU A 57 -16.02 -3.75 -2.58
CA LEU A 57 -17.05 -2.86 -2.08
C LEU A 57 -18.14 -3.70 -1.42
N HIS A 58 -18.63 -3.24 -0.28
CA HIS A 58 -19.73 -3.91 0.41
C HIS A 58 -21.05 -3.52 -0.28
N GLU A 59 -21.82 -4.52 -0.74
CA GLU A 59 -22.99 -4.29 -1.59
C GLU A 59 -24.12 -3.53 -0.88
N LEU A 60 -24.15 -3.59 0.46
CA LEU A 60 -25.21 -2.97 1.27
C LEU A 60 -24.91 -1.54 1.73
N ILE A 61 -23.78 -0.93 1.32
CA ILE A 61 -23.46 0.45 1.68
C ILE A 61 -23.39 1.33 0.42
N THR A 62 -23.94 2.54 0.53
CA THR A 62 -23.80 3.54 -0.52
C THR A 62 -22.40 4.15 -0.48
N GLY A 63 -21.97 4.77 -1.59
CA GLY A 63 -20.66 5.43 -1.65
C GLY A 63 -20.48 6.57 -0.62
N ARG A 64 -21.57 7.14 -0.08
CA ARG A 64 -21.51 8.14 0.99
C ARG A 64 -21.32 7.55 2.39
N GLU A 65 -21.70 6.28 2.56
CA GLU A 65 -21.57 5.53 3.82
C GLU A 65 -20.25 4.76 3.89
N PHE A 66 -19.51 4.72 2.78
CA PHE A 66 -18.17 4.13 2.73
C PHE A 66 -17.19 4.99 3.55
N PRO A 67 -16.49 4.40 4.55
CA PRO A 67 -15.62 5.12 5.48
C PRO A 67 -14.30 5.61 4.87
#